data_AF-A0A853JGU1-F1
#
_entry.id   AF-A0A853JGU1-F1
#
_cell.length_a   1.000
_cell.length_b   1.000
_cell.length_c   1.000
_cell.angle_alpha   90.00
_cell.angle_beta   90.00
_cell.angle_gamma   90.00
#
_symmetry.space_group_name_H-M   'P 1'
#
loop_
_entity.id
_entity.type
_entity.pdbx_description
1 polymer ?
#
loop_
_entity_poly.entity_id
_entity_poly.type
_entity_poly.pdbx_seq_one_letter_code
_entity_poly.pdbx_strand_id
1 'polypeptide(L)'
;MLQQIFTTAPVDRLRSIVEEVNQNIEDYKLDSPLRLSHFFSQVREEVGNSASFTESLNYSPSGLIATFSYFARNSQEAQTYGRANGRSADEEAIANRAYGNRNGNGDIASGDGWRYRGRGLKMTTGRGNYQDLQDNYHLVWPGTAPDFVGNPDLLRKV
;
A
#
# COMPACT_ATOMS: atom_id res chain seq x y z
N MET A 1 3.34 -7.80 21.99
CA MET A 1 2.80 -6.46 21.67
C MET A 1 2.12 -6.43 20.30
N LEU A 2 2.81 -6.70 19.17
CA LEU A 2 2.17 -6.57 17.85
C LEU A 2 0.94 -7.46 17.63
N GLN A 3 0.88 -8.67 18.20
CA GLN A 3 -0.32 -9.53 18.12
C GLN A 3 -1.56 -8.93 18.80
N GLN A 4 -1.38 -8.00 19.75
CA GLN A 4 -2.49 -7.28 20.39
C GLN A 4 -2.99 -6.12 19.51
N ILE A 5 -2.14 -5.60 18.62
CA ILE A 5 -2.41 -4.49 17.71
C ILE A 5 -3.01 -5.03 16.40
N PHE A 6 -2.37 -6.06 15.84
CA PHE A 6 -2.70 -6.73 14.58
C PHE A 6 -3.30 -8.11 14.85
N THR A 7 -4.55 -8.12 15.31
CA THR A 7 -5.21 -9.29 15.88
C THR A 7 -5.51 -10.41 14.88
N THR A 8 -5.43 -10.15 13.58
CA THR A 8 -5.70 -11.13 12.52
C THR A 8 -4.49 -11.37 11.61
N ALA A 9 -3.37 -10.73 11.88
CA ALA A 9 -2.16 -10.89 11.08
C ALA A 9 -1.48 -12.25 11.35
N PRO A 10 -0.94 -12.92 10.31
CA PRO A 10 -0.14 -14.13 10.48
C PRO A 10 1.10 -13.86 11.35
N VAL A 11 1.41 -14.80 12.26
CA VAL A 11 2.53 -14.65 13.22
C VAL A 11 3.85 -14.41 12.51
N ASP A 12 4.12 -15.13 11.41
CA ASP A 12 5.38 -14.99 10.67
C ASP A 12 5.55 -13.61 10.03
N ARG A 13 4.44 -12.98 9.61
CA ARG A 13 4.46 -11.59 9.12
C ARG A 13 4.77 -10.61 10.24
N LEU A 14 4.18 -10.80 11.41
CA LEU A 14 4.49 -9.95 12.57
C LEU A 14 5.95 -10.15 13.01
N ARG A 15 6.48 -11.37 12.87
CA ARG A 15 7.88 -11.66 13.16
C ARG A 15 8.81 -10.89 12.22
N SER A 16 8.60 -10.91 10.91
CA SER A 16 9.48 -10.19 9.98
C SER A 16 9.47 -8.67 10.22
N ILE A 17 8.31 -8.08 10.53
CA ILE A 17 8.22 -6.67 10.95
C ILE A 17 9.05 -6.40 12.21
N VAL A 18 8.93 -7.27 13.23
CA VAL A 18 9.66 -7.10 14.49
C VAL A 18 11.16 -7.25 14.29
N GLU A 19 11.59 -8.22 13.48
CA GLU A 19 13.00 -8.44 13.16
C GLU A 19 13.60 -7.21 12.47
N GLU A 20 12.95 -6.70 11.42
CA GLU A 20 13.37 -5.51 10.69
C GLU A 20 13.44 -4.26 11.59
N VAL A 21 12.39 -4.00 12.38
CA VAL A 21 12.36 -2.84 13.27
C VAL A 21 13.40 -2.95 14.37
N ASN A 22 13.57 -4.12 14.99
CA ASN A 22 14.54 -4.31 16.07
C ASN A 22 15.99 -4.20 15.58
N GLN A 23 16.28 -4.68 14.37
CA GLN A 23 17.62 -4.59 13.78
C GLN A 23 18.06 -3.16 13.51
N ASN A 24 17.11 -2.27 13.21
CA ASN A 24 17.37 -0.89 12.79
C ASN A 24 16.74 0.15 13.74
N ILE A 25 16.43 -0.24 14.99
CA ILE A 25 15.57 0.55 15.88
C ILE A 25 16.16 1.94 16.21
N GLU A 26 17.48 2.03 16.35
CA GLU A 26 18.20 3.27 16.62
C GLU A 26 18.25 4.17 15.37
N ASP A 27 18.54 3.60 14.21
CA ASP A 27 18.61 4.32 12.92
C ASP A 27 17.25 4.88 12.52
N TYR A 28 16.18 4.10 12.72
CA TYR A 28 14.79 4.53 12.54
C TYR A 28 14.34 5.53 13.61
N LYS A 29 15.14 5.74 14.66
CA LYS A 29 14.80 6.57 15.82
C LYS A 29 13.52 6.09 16.50
N LEU A 30 13.26 4.78 16.46
CA LEU A 30 12.13 4.10 17.10
C LEU A 30 12.54 3.47 18.44
N ASP A 31 13.58 4.00 19.07
CA ASP A 31 14.24 3.53 20.29
C ASP A 31 13.51 3.86 21.59
N SER A 32 12.30 4.42 21.53
CA SER A 32 11.47 4.70 22.71
C SER A 32 10.08 4.07 22.60
N PRO A 33 9.48 3.62 23.73
CA PRO A 33 8.13 3.06 23.74
C PRO A 33 7.09 4.00 23.12
N LEU A 34 7.24 5.31 23.32
CA LEU A 34 6.34 6.31 22.76
C LEU A 34 6.43 6.37 21.23
N ARG A 35 7.63 6.44 20.66
CA ARG A 35 7.80 6.48 19.20
C ARG A 35 7.35 5.18 18.52
N LEU A 36 7.65 4.02 19.12
CA LEU A 36 7.12 2.73 18.64
C LEU A 36 5.59 2.72 18.64
N SER A 37 4.97 3.19 19.73
CA SER A 37 3.51 3.23 19.84
C SER A 37 2.90 4.13 18.78
N HIS A 38 3.46 5.32 18.54
CA HIS A 38 3.00 6.22 17.47
C HIS A 38 3.19 5.60 16.09
N PHE A 39 4.36 5.01 15.81
CA PHE A 39 4.65 4.37 14.54
C PHE A 39 3.66 3.24 14.25
N PHE A 40 3.50 2.29 15.18
CA PHE A 40 2.58 1.16 14.98
C PHE A 40 1.11 1.56 15.00
N SER A 41 0.73 2.66 15.66
CA SER A 41 -0.62 3.22 15.56
C SER A 41 -0.90 3.71 14.15
N GLN A 42 0.06 4.44 13.54
CA GLN A 42 -0.05 4.89 12.16
C GLN A 42 -0.07 3.70 11.19
N VAL A 43 0.83 2.73 11.35
CA VAL A 43 0.83 1.52 10.52
C VAL A 43 -0.51 0.79 10.61
N ARG A 44 -1.08 0.63 11.82
CA ARG A 44 -2.38 -0.02 11.98
C ARG A 44 -3.52 0.70 11.27
N GLU A 45 -3.49 2.02 11.19
CA GLU A 45 -4.47 2.78 10.41
C GLU A 45 -4.35 2.48 8.91
N GLU A 46 -3.12 2.36 8.40
CA GLU A 46 -2.87 2.12 6.96
C GLU A 46 -3.19 0.69 6.52
N VAL A 47 -2.77 -0.32 7.31
CA VAL A 47 -2.83 -1.74 6.88
C VAL A 47 -3.87 -2.57 7.63
N GLY A 48 -4.63 -1.94 8.52
CA GLY A 48 -5.67 -2.57 9.32
C GLY A 48 -5.15 -3.63 10.30
N ASN A 49 -6.07 -4.43 10.84
CA ASN A 49 -5.74 -5.47 11.83
C ASN A 49 -5.00 -6.69 11.26
N SER A 50 -5.03 -6.87 9.94
CA SER A 50 -4.41 -8.01 9.24
C SER A 50 -2.97 -7.75 8.82
N ALA A 51 -2.51 -6.50 8.95
CA ALA A 51 -1.22 -6.04 8.46
C ALA A 51 -0.97 -6.45 7.00
N SER A 52 -1.92 -6.19 6.10
CA SER A 52 -1.75 -6.50 4.67
C SER A 52 -0.84 -5.47 4.01
N PHE A 53 0.27 -5.91 3.39
CA PHE A 53 1.21 -5.02 2.69
C PHE A 53 0.83 -4.74 1.24
N THR A 54 -0.41 -5.06 0.86
CA THR A 54 -0.93 -4.77 -0.48
C THR A 54 -2.40 -4.47 -0.31
N GLU A 55 -2.84 -3.36 -0.91
CA GLU A 55 -4.26 -3.06 -0.98
C GLU A 55 -5.02 -4.15 -1.75
N SER A 56 -6.27 -4.37 -1.37
CA SER A 56 -7.22 -5.08 -2.23
C SER A 56 -8.18 -4.06 -2.80
N LEU A 57 -8.35 -4.09 -4.12
CA LEU A 57 -9.30 -3.26 -4.84
C LEU A 57 -10.58 -4.05 -5.16
N ASN A 58 -10.84 -5.09 -4.38
CA ASN A 58 -12.05 -5.89 -4.47
C ASN A 58 -13.25 -5.14 -3.85
N TYR A 59 -13.71 -4.08 -4.54
CA TYR A 59 -14.85 -3.26 -4.15
C TYR A 59 -16.14 -3.70 -4.85
N SER A 60 -17.28 -3.55 -4.16
CA SER A 60 -18.59 -3.57 -4.84
C SER A 60 -18.75 -2.32 -5.71
N PRO A 61 -19.68 -2.32 -6.68
CA PRO A 61 -19.99 -1.12 -7.47
C PRO A 61 -20.33 0.11 -6.62
N SER A 62 -21.12 -0.07 -5.56
CA SER A 62 -21.44 1.03 -4.62
C SER A 62 -20.22 1.51 -3.84
N GLY A 63 -19.33 0.59 -3.44
CA GLY A 63 -18.07 0.93 -2.78
C GLY A 63 -17.15 1.73 -3.70
N LEU A 64 -17.03 1.34 -4.97
CA LEU A 64 -16.24 2.09 -5.95
C LEU A 64 -16.74 3.54 -6.10
N ILE A 65 -18.05 3.73 -6.22
CA ILE A 65 -18.68 5.06 -6.34
C ILE A 65 -18.41 5.91 -5.09
N ALA A 66 -18.48 5.30 -3.90
CA ALA A 66 -18.27 6.01 -2.64
C ALA A 66 -16.79 6.36 -2.38
N THR A 67 -15.86 5.51 -2.81
CA THR A 67 -14.44 5.66 -2.48
C THR A 67 -13.67 6.45 -3.53
N PHE A 68 -13.96 6.28 -4.82
CA PHE A 68 -13.13 6.80 -5.91
C PHE A 68 -13.90 7.80 -6.78
N SER A 69 -13.38 9.03 -6.85
CA SER A 69 -14.00 10.11 -7.63
C SER A 69 -14.16 9.79 -9.12
N TYR A 70 -13.28 8.96 -9.69
CA TYR A 70 -13.45 8.45 -11.06
C TYR A 70 -14.77 7.69 -11.21
N PHE A 71 -15.04 6.74 -10.32
CA PHE A 71 -16.25 5.90 -10.37
C PHE A 71 -17.50 6.66 -9.92
N ALA A 72 -17.37 7.68 -9.07
CA ALA A 72 -18.46 8.61 -8.79
C ALA A 72 -18.94 9.34 -10.06
N ARG A 73 -18.01 9.71 -10.94
CA ARG A 73 -18.30 10.39 -12.23
C ARG A 73 -18.67 9.42 -13.35
N ASN A 74 -18.18 8.18 -13.27
CA ASN A 74 -18.36 7.13 -14.27
C ASN A 74 -19.04 5.89 -13.64
N SER A 75 -20.22 6.09 -13.03
CA SER A 75 -20.88 5.08 -12.20
C SER A 75 -21.24 3.79 -12.93
N GLN A 76 -21.43 3.85 -14.25
CA GLN A 76 -21.67 2.67 -15.08
C GLN A 76 -20.45 1.73 -15.10
N GLU A 77 -19.24 2.29 -15.12
CA GLU A 77 -18.01 1.48 -15.06
C GLU A 77 -17.84 0.78 -13.71
N ALA A 78 -18.43 1.33 -12.63
CA ALA A 78 -18.41 0.66 -11.33
C ALA A 78 -19.13 -0.70 -11.36
N GLN A 79 -20.20 -0.81 -12.16
CA GLN A 79 -20.87 -2.09 -12.40
C GLN A 79 -20.02 -3.02 -13.26
N THR A 80 -19.31 -2.46 -14.24
CA THR A 80 -18.46 -3.21 -15.17
C THR A 80 -17.23 -3.80 -14.51
N TYR A 81 -16.61 -3.15 -13.52
CA TYR A 81 -15.36 -3.61 -12.90
C TYR A 81 -15.52 -4.04 -11.44
N GLY A 82 -16.55 -3.59 -10.74
CA GLY A 82 -16.80 -3.98 -9.36
C GLY A 82 -17.17 -5.46 -9.19
N ARG A 83 -17.04 -5.94 -7.96
CA ARG A 83 -17.50 -7.26 -7.54
C ARG A 83 -19.03 -7.29 -7.52
N ALA A 84 -19.63 -8.09 -8.40
CA ALA A 84 -21.08 -8.22 -8.53
C ALA A 84 -21.45 -9.59 -9.11
N ASN A 85 -22.66 -10.08 -8.80
CA ASN A 85 -23.25 -11.28 -9.42
C ASN A 85 -22.35 -12.53 -9.40
N GLY A 86 -21.64 -12.76 -8.29
CA GLY A 86 -20.72 -13.91 -8.15
C GLY A 86 -19.36 -13.75 -8.85
N ARG A 87 -19.11 -12.62 -9.53
CA ARG A 87 -17.83 -12.28 -10.16
C ARG A 87 -16.97 -11.45 -9.20
N SER A 88 -15.69 -11.79 -9.08
CA SER A 88 -14.68 -10.95 -8.42
C SER A 88 -14.53 -9.60 -9.13
N ALA A 89 -14.03 -8.59 -8.40
CA ALA A 89 -13.69 -7.31 -9.03
C ALA A 89 -12.52 -7.47 -10.01
N ASP A 90 -12.53 -6.66 -11.06
CA ASP A 90 -11.37 -6.45 -11.92
C ASP A 90 -10.46 -5.39 -11.27
N GLU A 91 -9.64 -5.85 -10.33
CA GLU A 91 -8.83 -4.99 -9.46
C GLU A 91 -7.81 -4.14 -10.25
N GLU A 92 -7.25 -4.69 -11.33
CA GLU A 92 -6.31 -3.98 -12.19
C GLU A 92 -7.02 -2.85 -12.97
N ALA A 93 -8.16 -3.16 -13.59
CA ALA A 93 -8.96 -2.14 -14.26
C ALA A 93 -9.45 -1.04 -13.31
N ILE A 94 -9.78 -1.40 -12.06
CA ILE A 94 -10.15 -0.47 -11.00
C ILE A 94 -8.97 0.44 -10.65
N ALA A 95 -7.79 -0.12 -10.40
CA ALA A 95 -6.61 0.64 -10.01
C ALA A 95 -6.20 1.65 -11.09
N ASN A 96 -6.17 1.22 -12.36
CA ASN A 96 -5.80 2.07 -13.48
C ASN A 96 -6.75 3.26 -13.64
N ARG A 97 -8.03 3.08 -13.33
CA ARG A 97 -9.06 4.15 -13.34
C ARG A 97 -9.01 5.06 -12.11
N ALA A 98 -8.84 4.47 -10.94
CA ALA A 98 -8.82 5.20 -9.68
C ALA A 98 -7.56 6.08 -9.52
N TYR A 99 -6.43 5.61 -10.07
CA TYR A 99 -5.11 6.18 -9.86
C TYR A 99 -4.42 6.71 -11.13
N GLY A 100 -5.02 6.56 -12.32
CA GLY A 100 -4.48 7.13 -13.55
C GLY A 100 -4.38 8.66 -13.49
N ASN A 101 -3.32 9.22 -14.08
CA ASN A 101 -2.99 10.66 -14.08
C ASN A 101 -2.84 11.26 -12.67
N ARG A 102 -2.53 10.45 -11.65
CA ARG A 102 -2.34 10.91 -10.27
C ARG A 102 -0.97 10.51 -9.77
N ASN A 103 -0.35 11.39 -9.00
CA ASN A 103 0.91 11.14 -8.30
C ASN A 103 2.01 10.52 -9.17
N GLY A 104 2.28 11.14 -10.33
CA GLY A 104 3.28 10.66 -11.29
C GLY A 104 2.87 9.44 -12.13
N ASN A 105 1.72 8.82 -11.88
CA ASN A 105 1.20 7.78 -12.77
C ASN A 105 0.83 8.36 -14.14
N GLY A 106 1.11 7.60 -15.19
CA GLY A 106 0.54 7.83 -16.51
C GLY A 106 -0.99 7.66 -16.54
N ASP A 107 -1.56 7.75 -17.74
CA ASP A 107 -2.99 7.58 -17.96
C ASP A 107 -3.47 6.14 -17.68
N ILE A 108 -4.77 5.87 -17.89
CA ILE A 108 -5.35 4.54 -17.66
C ILE A 108 -4.65 3.45 -18.51
N ALA A 109 -4.25 3.79 -19.74
CA ALA A 109 -3.64 2.85 -20.68
C ALA A 109 -2.19 2.48 -20.31
N SER A 110 -1.50 3.34 -19.56
CA SER A 110 -0.16 3.06 -19.05
C SER A 110 -0.07 1.85 -18.13
N GLY A 111 -1.17 1.50 -17.44
CA GLY A 111 -1.17 0.47 -16.40
C GLY A 111 -0.52 0.91 -15.07
N ASP A 112 -0.13 2.19 -14.95
CA ASP A 112 0.59 2.69 -13.77
C ASP A 112 -0.25 2.63 -12.50
N GLY A 113 -1.57 2.78 -12.60
CA GLY A 113 -2.46 2.72 -11.43
C GLY A 113 -2.39 1.36 -10.72
N TRP A 114 -2.38 0.26 -11.47
CA TRP A 114 -2.19 -1.08 -10.91
C TRP A 114 -0.73 -1.34 -10.54
N ARG A 115 0.21 -0.97 -11.42
CA ARG A 115 1.64 -1.18 -11.21
C ARG A 115 2.11 -0.56 -9.89
N TYR A 116 1.71 0.68 -9.61
CA TYR A 116 2.08 1.47 -8.43
C TYR A 116 0.95 1.58 -7.39
N ARG A 117 0.06 0.58 -7.33
CA ARG A 117 -0.92 0.45 -6.24
C ARG A 117 -0.24 0.38 -4.85
N GLY A 118 -1.02 0.66 -3.81
CA GLY A 118 -0.58 0.73 -2.41
C GLY A 118 0.08 -0.54 -1.90
N ARG A 119 1.31 -0.37 -1.39
CA ARG A 119 2.11 -1.46 -0.79
C ARG A 119 2.86 -1.02 0.47
N GLY A 120 3.27 -2.01 1.26
CA GLY A 120 4.10 -1.82 2.46
C GLY A 120 3.34 -1.25 3.66
N LEU A 121 4.06 -1.05 4.77
CA LEU A 121 3.50 -0.64 6.07
C LEU A 121 2.85 0.76 6.07
N LYS A 122 3.25 1.63 5.15
CA LYS A 122 2.73 3.00 5.00
C LYS A 122 2.00 3.24 3.68
N MET A 123 1.58 2.16 3.00
CA MET A 123 0.72 2.21 1.81
C MET A 123 1.25 3.15 0.70
N THR A 124 2.52 2.97 0.33
CA THR A 124 3.17 3.72 -0.76
C THR A 124 2.40 3.50 -2.06
N THR A 125 1.82 4.57 -2.61
CA THR A 125 0.92 4.54 -3.76
C THR A 125 1.27 5.62 -4.78
N GLY A 126 1.30 5.27 -6.06
CA GLY A 126 1.58 6.15 -7.19
C GLY A 126 3.07 6.25 -7.51
N ARG A 127 3.42 6.26 -8.81
CA ARG A 127 4.79 6.22 -9.33
C ARG A 127 5.69 7.30 -8.73
N GLY A 128 5.16 8.50 -8.52
CA GLY A 128 5.86 9.60 -7.87
C GLY A 128 6.36 9.22 -6.48
N ASN A 129 5.50 8.65 -5.63
CA ASN A 129 5.92 8.21 -4.29
C ASN A 129 6.92 7.05 -4.32
N TYR A 130 6.84 6.15 -5.31
CA TYR A 130 7.85 5.09 -5.46
C TYR A 130 9.21 5.67 -5.88
N GLN A 131 9.22 6.68 -6.76
CA GLN A 131 10.42 7.42 -7.12
C GLN A 131 10.98 8.17 -5.91
N ASP A 132 10.14 8.90 -5.18
CA ASP A 132 10.55 9.64 -3.99
C ASP A 132 11.14 8.71 -2.93
N LEU A 133 10.56 7.53 -2.71
CA LEU A 133 11.13 6.52 -1.81
C LEU A 133 12.53 6.09 -2.26
N GLN A 134 12.71 5.82 -3.56
CA GLN A 134 13.99 5.40 -4.11
C GLN A 134 15.05 6.51 -3.99
N ASP A 135 14.69 7.74 -4.33
CA ASP A 135 15.60 8.89 -4.30
C ASP A 135 16.02 9.23 -2.87
N ASN A 136 15.11 9.08 -1.91
CA ASN A 136 15.35 9.39 -0.50
C ASN A 136 15.79 8.19 0.35
N TYR A 137 15.98 7.00 -0.25
CA TYR A 137 16.37 5.78 0.47
C TYR A 137 17.60 5.99 1.38
N HIS A 138 18.58 6.72 0.85
CA HIS A 138 19.86 7.01 1.50
C HIS A 138 19.74 7.88 2.77
N LEU A 139 18.59 8.52 3.01
CA LEU A 139 18.35 9.29 4.22
C LEU A 139 18.19 8.40 5.46
N VAL A 140 17.80 7.14 5.25
CA VAL A 140 17.51 6.18 6.32
C VAL A 140 18.45 4.98 6.23
N TRP A 141 18.63 4.43 5.03
CA TRP A 141 19.41 3.21 4.82
C TRP A 141 20.74 3.48 4.11
N PRO A 142 21.85 2.87 4.56
CA PRO A 142 23.11 2.97 3.85
C PRO A 142 23.05 2.21 2.52
N GLY A 143 23.86 2.64 1.55
CA GLY A 143 24.06 1.92 0.29
C GLY A 143 23.17 2.40 -0.86
N THR A 144 23.05 1.56 -1.88
CA THR A 144 22.27 1.87 -3.08
C THR A 144 20.81 1.46 -2.90
N ALA A 145 19.89 2.36 -3.24
CA ALA A 145 18.47 2.08 -3.19
C ALA A 145 18.11 0.88 -4.09
N PRO A 146 17.26 -0.05 -3.61
CA PRO A 146 16.59 -1.00 -4.49
C PRO A 146 15.79 -0.26 -5.57
N ASP A 147 15.69 -0.85 -6.75
CA ASP A 147 14.91 -0.29 -7.86
C ASP A 147 13.40 -0.46 -7.62
N PHE A 148 12.83 0.39 -6.75
CA PHE A 148 11.41 0.40 -6.41
C PHE A 148 10.53 0.84 -7.58
N VAL A 149 11.05 1.62 -8.52
CA VAL A 149 10.29 2.09 -9.68
C VAL A 149 10.19 1.01 -10.76
N GLY A 150 11.30 0.32 -11.03
CA GLY A 150 11.32 -0.84 -11.94
C GLY A 150 10.67 -2.07 -11.33
N ASN A 151 10.82 -2.29 -10.01
CA ASN A 151 10.32 -3.45 -9.28
C ASN A 151 9.44 -3.06 -8.06
N PRO A 152 8.24 -2.48 -8.27
CA PRO A 152 7.40 -1.99 -7.16
C PRO A 152 6.93 -3.08 -6.19
N ASP A 153 6.93 -4.35 -6.60
CA ASP A 153 6.57 -5.47 -5.73
C ASP A 153 7.60 -5.76 -4.63
N LEU A 154 8.79 -5.12 -4.66
CA LEU A 154 9.76 -5.20 -3.55
C LEU A 154 9.14 -4.75 -2.22
N LEU A 155 8.21 -3.79 -2.24
CA LEU A 155 7.51 -3.33 -1.02
C LEU A 155 6.47 -4.31 -0.45
N ARG A 156 6.20 -5.44 -1.12
CA ARG A 156 5.33 -6.50 -0.57
C ARG A 156 6.07 -7.45 0.35
N LYS A 157 7.40 -7.39 0.35
CA LYS A 157 8.27 -8.27 1.13
C LYS A 157 8.77 -7.47 2.33
N VAL A 158 8.38 -7.91 3.52
CA VAL A 158 9.00 -7.51 4.80
C VAL A 158 9.61 -8.78 5.36
#